data_AF-A0A5N6TG12-F1
#
_entry.id   AF-A0A5N6TG12-F1
#
_cell.length_a   1.000
_cell.length_b   1.000
_cell.length_c   1.000
_cell.angle_alpha   90.00
_cell.angle_beta   90.00
_cell.angle_gamma   90.00
#
_symmetry.space_group_name_H-M   'P 1'
#
loop_
_entity.id
_entity.type
_entity.pdbx_description
1 polymer ?
#
loop_
_entity_poly.entity_id
_entity_poly.type
_entity_poly.pdbx_seq_one_letter_code
_entity_poly.pdbx_strand_id
1 'polypeptide(L)'
;MILIKPNSLEVFFSLLLISPVLAHGGHEQVPEGSAVSGDPIDSTLWVHMILMGLAFGIIFPLGMVLGIVRSRWHVPLQVIGTAVAIVAYFLGHAHKGRQFAKNVHALFANTLMLMMVAQVVIGLYLKLHLSKGIHGRIRRYIVVAHGVLGKAMPLISWVQMLFGGITAMGFCRDDHLGQCLAHFIMGSAFIAYGILLTILLLVGQFWLRRTGRSQEFFDSLIIAAWGCVNTFTEHRWGSDWGHNDLQHTTMGIVWWCAGLLGMWLSRSRNGRPRRNLIPATVILLTGYAMSAHPQFLQISTMIHAIFGYTLMAAGATRIIEISFVLKDRSTLSMNGSEPNSFQYLPPFVSLHVSGQRDH
;
A
#
# COMPACT_ATOMS: atom_id res chain seq x y z
N MET A 1 -38.04 -11.70 45.87
CA MET A 1 -37.97 -11.69 44.40
C MET A 1 -36.49 -11.68 44.01
N ILE A 2 -35.95 -12.85 43.68
CA ILE A 2 -34.52 -13.11 43.51
C ILE A 2 -34.12 -12.67 42.09
N LEU A 3 -33.19 -11.72 41.99
CA LEU A 3 -32.57 -11.27 40.75
C LEU A 3 -31.54 -12.31 40.28
N ILE A 4 -31.84 -13.00 39.19
CA ILE A 4 -30.93 -13.92 38.50
C ILE A 4 -29.97 -13.08 37.65
N LYS A 5 -28.66 -13.14 37.97
CA LYS A 5 -27.58 -12.65 37.11
C LYS A 5 -27.40 -13.62 35.93
N PRO A 6 -27.30 -13.16 34.68
CA PRO A 6 -26.90 -14.02 33.58
C PRO A 6 -25.41 -14.37 33.71
N ASN A 7 -25.11 -15.67 33.75
CA ASN A 7 -23.76 -16.21 33.83
C ASN A 7 -22.99 -15.89 32.54
N SER A 8 -21.84 -15.24 32.69
CA SER A 8 -20.88 -14.86 31.65
C SER A 8 -20.18 -16.03 30.94
N LEU A 9 -20.62 -17.28 31.18
CA LEU A 9 -20.08 -18.48 30.55
C LEU A 9 -20.86 -18.90 29.29
N GLU A 10 -22.14 -18.55 29.18
CA GLU A 10 -22.98 -19.02 28.06
C GLU A 10 -22.77 -18.22 26.77
N VAL A 11 -22.27 -16.98 26.86
CA VAL A 11 -21.91 -16.18 25.67
C VAL A 11 -20.65 -16.71 24.99
N PHE A 12 -19.82 -17.48 25.69
CA PHE A 12 -18.55 -17.99 25.15
C PHE A 12 -18.70 -19.30 24.36
N PHE A 13 -19.78 -20.06 24.57
CA PHE A 13 -19.99 -21.35 23.89
C PHE A 13 -20.75 -21.25 22.57
N SER A 14 -21.44 -20.14 22.29
CA SER A 14 -22.20 -19.97 21.05
C SER A 14 -21.35 -19.58 19.82
N LEU A 15 -20.02 -19.45 19.95
CA LEU A 15 -19.10 -19.04 18.88
C LEU A 15 -18.25 -20.21 18.30
N LEU A 16 -18.50 -21.46 18.70
CA LEU A 16 -17.71 -22.63 18.31
C LEU A 16 -18.44 -23.63 17.40
N LEU A 17 -19.42 -23.16 16.61
CA LEU A 17 -19.96 -23.89 15.46
C LEU A 17 -19.45 -23.24 14.16
N ILE A 18 -18.13 -23.26 13.95
CA ILE A 18 -17.56 -23.04 12.63
C ILE A 18 -17.53 -24.41 11.95
N SER A 19 -18.63 -24.75 11.28
CA SER A 19 -18.54 -25.75 10.21
C SER A 19 -17.52 -25.23 9.18
N PRO A 20 -16.55 -26.04 8.72
CA PRO A 20 -15.77 -25.66 7.56
C PRO A 20 -16.75 -25.65 6.39
N VAL A 21 -17.21 -24.47 5.99
CA VAL A 21 -17.89 -24.30 4.72
C VAL A 21 -16.83 -24.54 3.66
N LEU A 22 -16.80 -25.78 3.16
CA LEU A 22 -16.02 -26.18 2.01
C LEU A 22 -16.65 -25.54 0.76
N ALA A 23 -16.44 -24.24 0.57
CA ALA A 23 -16.88 -23.51 -0.63
C ALA A 23 -15.79 -23.56 -1.73
N HIS A 24 -15.35 -24.76 -2.10
CA HIS A 24 -14.47 -25.00 -3.26
C HIS A 24 -15.21 -25.73 -4.39
N GLY A 25 -16.46 -25.36 -4.66
CA GLY A 25 -17.23 -25.85 -5.81
C GLY A 25 -17.51 -24.70 -6.77
N GLY A 26 -16.96 -24.73 -7.98
CA GLY A 26 -17.24 -23.71 -9.00
C GLY A 26 -16.25 -23.62 -10.17
N HIS A 27 -15.11 -24.31 -10.12
CA HIS A 27 -14.12 -24.25 -11.18
C HIS A 27 -14.53 -24.95 -12.50
N GLU A 28 -15.64 -25.70 -12.50
CA GLU A 28 -16.09 -26.51 -13.65
C GLU A 28 -16.71 -25.69 -14.79
N GLN A 29 -17.06 -24.41 -14.55
CA GLN A 29 -17.76 -23.56 -15.52
C GLN A 29 -16.85 -22.58 -16.28
N VAL A 30 -15.54 -22.60 -16.02
CA VAL A 30 -14.58 -21.73 -16.72
C VAL A 30 -13.95 -22.51 -17.88
N PRO A 31 -14.11 -22.06 -19.14
CA PRO A 31 -13.46 -22.72 -20.28
C PRO A 31 -11.96 -22.91 -20.07
N GLU A 32 -11.42 -24.05 -20.46
CA GLU A 32 -9.97 -24.32 -20.38
C GLU A 32 -9.18 -23.23 -21.11
N GLY A 33 -8.20 -22.64 -20.43
CA GLY A 33 -7.40 -21.53 -20.95
C GLY A 33 -8.00 -20.12 -20.71
N SER A 34 -9.21 -20.00 -20.20
CA SER A 34 -9.82 -18.70 -19.85
C SER A 34 -9.69 -18.37 -18.36
N ALA A 35 -9.56 -17.08 -18.04
CA ALA A 35 -9.41 -16.61 -16.65
C ALA A 35 -10.74 -16.44 -15.91
N VAL A 36 -11.80 -16.13 -16.65
CA VAL A 36 -13.13 -15.77 -16.15
C VAL A 36 -14.19 -16.40 -17.03
N SER A 37 -15.36 -16.74 -16.46
CA SER A 37 -16.52 -17.11 -17.29
C SER A 37 -17.04 -15.91 -18.08
N GLY A 38 -17.73 -16.17 -19.19
CA GLY A 38 -18.34 -15.12 -20.02
C GLY A 38 -19.50 -14.37 -19.35
N ASP A 39 -19.93 -14.83 -18.18
CA ASP A 39 -21.03 -14.22 -17.44
C ASP A 39 -20.65 -12.82 -16.92
N PRO A 40 -21.64 -11.90 -16.82
CA PRO A 40 -21.44 -10.63 -16.17
C PRO A 40 -21.18 -10.79 -14.67
N ILE A 41 -20.55 -9.78 -14.08
CA ILE A 41 -20.43 -9.65 -12.62
C ILE A 41 -21.84 -9.44 -12.05
N ASP A 42 -22.28 -10.33 -11.16
CA ASP A 42 -23.60 -10.23 -10.52
C ASP A 42 -23.63 -9.14 -9.43
N SER A 43 -24.83 -8.78 -9.00
CA SER A 43 -25.02 -7.77 -7.96
C SER A 43 -24.36 -8.17 -6.64
N THR A 44 -24.37 -9.47 -6.31
CA THR A 44 -23.72 -10.03 -5.11
C THR A 44 -22.22 -9.76 -5.12
N LEU A 45 -21.54 -10.03 -6.23
CA LEU A 45 -20.11 -9.79 -6.37
C LEU A 45 -19.79 -8.29 -6.40
N TRP A 46 -20.64 -7.46 -7.01
CA TRP A 46 -20.52 -6.00 -6.90
C TRP A 46 -20.59 -5.50 -5.45
N VAL A 47 -21.56 -5.99 -4.68
CA VAL A 47 -21.69 -5.64 -3.26
C VAL A 47 -20.47 -6.12 -2.47
N HIS A 48 -19.98 -7.33 -2.74
CA HIS A 48 -18.72 -7.81 -2.15
C HIS A 48 -17.56 -6.85 -2.40
N MET A 49 -17.32 -6.46 -3.66
CA MET A 49 -16.22 -5.57 -4.05
C MET A 49 -16.33 -4.20 -3.37
N ILE A 50 -17.53 -3.60 -3.37
CA ILE A 50 -17.76 -2.28 -2.78
C ILE A 50 -17.59 -2.33 -1.27
N LEU A 51 -18.17 -3.31 -0.58
CA LEU A 51 -18.09 -3.42 0.87
C LEU A 51 -16.68 -3.76 1.34
N MET A 52 -15.95 -4.63 0.63
CA MET A 52 -14.54 -4.90 0.93
C MET A 52 -13.66 -3.67 0.72
N GLY A 53 -13.87 -2.95 -0.39
CA GLY A 53 -13.17 -1.69 -0.66
C GLY A 53 -13.44 -0.64 0.39
N LEU A 54 -14.69 -0.49 0.83
CA LEU A 54 -15.07 0.44 1.90
C LEU A 54 -14.46 0.04 3.25
N ALA A 55 -14.57 -1.23 3.64
CA ALA A 55 -14.07 -1.71 4.93
C ALA A 55 -12.55 -1.56 5.01
N PHE A 56 -11.82 -2.15 4.06
CA PHE A 56 -10.36 -2.22 4.10
C PHE A 56 -9.65 -1.00 3.50
N GLY A 57 -10.29 -0.28 2.58
CA GLY A 57 -9.73 0.94 1.99
C GLY A 57 -9.96 2.18 2.83
N ILE A 58 -11.05 2.25 3.61
CA ILE A 58 -11.45 3.47 4.31
C ILE A 58 -11.65 3.24 5.82
N ILE A 59 -12.54 2.33 6.21
CA ILE A 59 -12.95 2.19 7.62
C ILE A 59 -11.78 1.71 8.51
N PHE A 60 -11.08 0.65 8.11
CA PHE A 60 -9.96 0.10 8.88
C PHE A 60 -8.77 1.08 9.00
N PRO A 61 -8.30 1.72 7.91
CA PRO A 61 -7.28 2.77 7.99
C PRO A 61 -7.70 3.95 8.87
N LEU A 62 -8.93 4.46 8.74
CA LEU A 62 -9.44 5.53 9.58
C LEU A 62 -9.48 5.11 11.06
N GLY A 63 -9.97 3.90 11.32
CA GLY A 63 -9.95 3.30 12.65
C GLY A 63 -8.54 3.23 13.22
N MET A 64 -7.54 2.86 12.43
CA MET A 64 -6.14 2.83 12.87
C MET A 64 -5.62 4.22 13.25
N VAL A 65 -5.89 5.25 12.44
CA VAL A 65 -5.52 6.64 12.76
C VAL A 65 -6.16 7.09 14.07
N LEU A 66 -7.46 6.82 14.26
CA LEU A 66 -8.15 7.10 15.53
C LEU A 66 -7.52 6.37 16.71
N GLY A 67 -7.00 5.15 16.50
CA GLY A 67 -6.26 4.39 17.50
C GLY A 67 -4.93 5.05 17.88
N ILE A 68 -4.20 5.59 16.90
CA ILE A 68 -2.94 6.32 17.12
C ILE A 68 -3.19 7.60 17.93
N VAL A 69 -4.25 8.35 17.61
CA VAL A 69 -4.65 9.58 18.34
C VAL A 69 -5.36 9.25 19.67
N ARG A 70 -5.48 7.96 20.03
CA ARG A 70 -6.15 7.48 21.25
C ARG A 70 -7.60 7.96 21.39
N SER A 71 -8.32 8.07 20.27
CA SER A 71 -9.73 8.45 20.24
C SER A 71 -10.64 7.31 20.71
N ARG A 72 -11.69 7.63 21.47
CA ARG A 72 -12.72 6.68 21.90
C ARG A 72 -13.47 6.01 20.74
N TRP A 73 -13.48 6.65 19.56
CA TRP A 73 -14.14 6.17 18.34
C TRP A 73 -13.38 5.05 17.63
N HIS A 74 -12.13 4.77 18.02
CA HIS A 74 -11.36 3.66 17.47
C HIS A 74 -12.14 2.34 17.54
N VAL A 75 -12.57 1.92 18.73
CA VAL A 75 -13.22 0.60 18.91
C VAL A 75 -14.57 0.51 18.18
N PRO A 76 -15.51 1.47 18.32
CA PRO A 76 -16.78 1.42 17.59
C PRO A 76 -16.60 1.32 16.06
N LEU A 77 -15.68 2.10 15.49
CA LEU A 77 -15.45 2.08 14.06
C LEU A 77 -14.84 0.75 13.58
N GLN A 78 -13.92 0.18 14.36
CA GLN A 78 -13.33 -1.14 14.08
C GLN A 78 -14.37 -2.27 14.14
N VAL A 79 -15.33 -2.20 15.07
CA VAL A 79 -16.44 -3.16 15.17
C VAL A 79 -17.34 -3.08 13.93
N ILE A 80 -17.70 -1.87 13.49
CA ILE A 80 -18.49 -1.66 12.27
C ILE A 80 -17.74 -2.20 11.05
N GLY A 81 -16.45 -1.85 10.90
CA GLY A 81 -15.63 -2.35 9.80
C GLY A 81 -15.51 -3.87 9.76
N THR A 82 -15.38 -4.50 10.93
CA THR A 82 -15.34 -5.97 11.06
C THR A 82 -16.66 -6.61 10.64
N ALA A 83 -17.80 -6.06 11.08
CA ALA A 83 -19.12 -6.58 10.70
C ALA A 83 -19.35 -6.48 9.18
N VAL A 84 -19.01 -5.34 8.58
CA VAL A 84 -19.09 -5.14 7.12
C VAL A 84 -18.18 -6.11 6.38
N ALA A 85 -16.93 -6.28 6.84
CA ALA A 85 -15.98 -7.18 6.20
C ALA A 85 -16.39 -8.66 6.26
N ILE A 86 -16.97 -9.11 7.39
CA ILE A 86 -17.48 -10.48 7.52
C ILE A 86 -18.63 -10.72 6.54
N VAL A 87 -19.62 -9.81 6.49
CA VAL A 87 -20.74 -9.93 5.54
C VAL A 87 -20.22 -9.95 4.10
N ALA A 88 -19.33 -9.01 3.76
CA ALA A 88 -18.73 -8.94 2.44
C ALA A 88 -17.98 -10.23 2.08
N TYR A 89 -17.24 -10.82 3.01
CA TYR A 89 -16.46 -12.04 2.77
C TYR A 89 -17.35 -13.21 2.34
N PHE A 90 -18.48 -13.41 3.02
CA PHE A 90 -19.43 -14.47 2.66
C PHE A 90 -20.13 -14.19 1.33
N LEU A 91 -20.46 -12.93 1.02
CA LEU A 91 -21.01 -12.57 -0.30
C LEU A 91 -20.06 -12.95 -1.45
N GLY A 92 -18.74 -12.80 -1.23
CA GLY A 92 -17.71 -13.20 -2.19
C GLY A 92 -17.59 -14.72 -2.39
N HIS A 93 -18.22 -15.55 -1.55
CA HIS A 93 -18.29 -17.01 -1.75
C HIS A 93 -19.69 -17.47 -2.19
N ALA A 94 -20.70 -16.59 -2.07
CA ALA A 94 -22.09 -16.88 -2.38
C ALA A 94 -22.53 -16.37 -3.77
N HIS A 95 -21.65 -15.70 -4.52
CA HIS A 95 -21.96 -15.22 -5.86
C HIS A 95 -22.20 -16.38 -6.83
N LYS A 96 -23.08 -16.15 -7.81
CA LYS A 96 -23.45 -17.15 -8.83
C LYS A 96 -23.25 -16.64 -10.26
N GLY A 97 -22.89 -15.37 -10.42
CA GLY A 97 -22.50 -14.79 -11.71
C GLY A 97 -21.12 -15.28 -12.17
N ARG A 98 -20.32 -14.36 -12.72
CA ARG A 98 -18.95 -14.62 -13.20
C ARG A 98 -18.17 -15.57 -12.29
N GLN A 99 -17.73 -16.69 -12.86
CA GLN A 99 -16.86 -17.66 -12.21
C GLN A 99 -15.39 -17.38 -12.52
N PHE A 100 -14.51 -17.76 -11.60
CA PHE A 100 -13.09 -17.49 -11.69
C PHE A 100 -12.28 -18.78 -11.63
N ALA A 101 -11.29 -18.90 -12.51
CA ALA A 101 -10.27 -19.94 -12.39
C ALA A 101 -9.47 -19.75 -11.09
N LYS A 102 -8.66 -20.76 -10.72
CA LYS A 102 -7.75 -20.65 -9.58
C LYS A 102 -6.91 -19.37 -9.70
N ASN A 103 -6.99 -18.53 -8.68
CA ASN A 103 -6.42 -17.19 -8.68
C ASN A 103 -5.78 -16.83 -7.33
N VAL A 104 -4.88 -15.85 -7.37
CA VAL A 104 -4.10 -15.40 -6.20
C VAL A 104 -4.98 -14.67 -5.18
N HIS A 105 -6.03 -13.98 -5.63
CA HIS A 105 -6.97 -13.29 -4.74
C HIS A 105 -7.64 -14.24 -3.76
N ALA A 106 -8.22 -15.35 -4.25
CA ALA A 106 -8.86 -16.35 -3.41
C ALA A 106 -7.86 -17.05 -2.47
N LEU A 107 -6.64 -17.34 -2.96
CA LEU A 107 -5.59 -17.93 -2.15
C LEU A 107 -5.15 -17.02 -1.00
N PHE A 108 -5.04 -15.71 -1.26
CA PHE A 108 -4.55 -14.73 -0.28
C PHE A 108 -5.65 -14.17 0.64
N ALA A 109 -6.93 -14.28 0.25
CA ALA A 109 -8.07 -13.76 1.00
C ALA A 109 -8.10 -14.24 2.46
N ASN A 110 -7.85 -15.53 2.68
CA ASN A 110 -7.89 -16.13 4.02
C ASN A 110 -6.81 -15.56 4.93
N THR A 111 -5.64 -15.20 4.40
CA THR A 111 -4.56 -14.56 5.16
C THR A 111 -5.01 -13.21 5.73
N LEU A 112 -5.66 -12.37 4.91
CA LEU A 112 -6.18 -11.07 5.34
C LEU A 112 -7.28 -11.24 6.41
N MET A 113 -8.18 -12.20 6.22
CA MET A 113 -9.26 -12.46 7.17
C MET A 113 -8.74 -13.00 8.50
N LEU A 114 -7.78 -13.94 8.49
CA LEU A 114 -7.13 -14.46 9.69
C LEU A 114 -6.40 -13.35 10.46
N MET A 115 -5.74 -12.44 9.74
CA MET A 115 -5.10 -11.28 10.36
C MET A 115 -6.14 -10.33 11.00
N MET A 116 -7.30 -10.11 10.37
CA MET A 116 -8.40 -9.34 10.95
C MET A 116 -8.93 -10.00 12.23
N VAL A 117 -9.17 -11.32 12.20
CA VAL A 117 -9.60 -12.09 13.37
C VAL A 117 -8.59 -11.98 14.51
N ALA A 118 -7.30 -12.17 14.22
CA ALA A 118 -6.23 -12.01 15.20
C ALA A 118 -6.23 -10.60 15.81
N GLN A 119 -6.42 -9.57 14.98
CA GLN A 119 -6.47 -8.18 15.44
C GLN A 119 -7.65 -7.89 16.36
N VAL A 120 -8.82 -8.45 16.06
CA VAL A 120 -10.03 -8.35 16.90
C VAL A 120 -9.83 -9.09 18.23
N VAL A 121 -9.35 -10.34 18.20
CA VAL A 121 -9.12 -11.15 19.40
C VAL A 121 -8.11 -10.47 20.33
N ILE A 122 -6.98 -10.01 19.78
CA ILE A 122 -5.98 -9.27 20.54
C ILE A 122 -6.56 -7.95 21.08
N GLY A 123 -7.35 -7.23 20.28
CA GLY A 123 -8.01 -5.99 20.69
C GLY A 123 -8.98 -6.20 21.86
N LEU A 124 -9.79 -7.24 21.80
CA LEU A 124 -10.70 -7.64 22.88
C LEU A 124 -9.92 -7.98 24.16
N TYR A 125 -8.88 -8.81 24.06
CA TYR A 125 -8.01 -9.14 25.20
C TYR A 125 -7.43 -7.88 25.86
N LEU A 126 -6.93 -6.92 25.07
CA LEU A 126 -6.39 -5.67 25.60
C LEU A 126 -7.46 -4.79 26.26
N LYS A 127 -8.71 -4.85 25.78
CA LYS A 127 -9.85 -4.11 26.32
C LYS A 127 -10.42 -4.72 27.61
N LEU A 128 -10.21 -6.02 27.86
CA LEU A 128 -10.60 -6.69 29.10
C LEU A 128 -9.74 -6.29 30.32
N HIS A 129 -8.72 -5.45 30.14
CA HIS A 129 -7.86 -4.92 31.22
C HIS A 129 -7.27 -6.00 32.16
N LEU A 130 -6.99 -7.19 31.63
CA LEU A 130 -6.34 -8.28 32.36
C LEU A 130 -4.88 -7.91 32.69
N SER A 131 -4.69 -7.30 33.86
CA SER A 131 -3.39 -6.71 34.28
C SER A 131 -2.68 -7.48 35.39
N LYS A 132 -3.32 -8.48 36.00
CA LYS A 132 -2.78 -9.23 37.14
C LYS A 132 -2.00 -10.49 36.71
N GLY A 133 -0.96 -10.84 37.47
CA GLY A 133 -0.20 -12.09 37.31
C GLY A 133 0.57 -12.19 35.98
N ILE A 134 0.51 -13.35 35.34
CA ILE A 134 1.21 -13.67 34.09
C ILE A 134 0.77 -12.73 32.95
N HIS A 135 -0.50 -12.30 32.94
CA HIS A 135 -1.05 -11.39 31.94
C HIS A 135 -0.37 -10.01 31.94
N GLY A 136 0.07 -9.51 33.10
CA GLY A 136 0.80 -8.25 33.19
C GLY A 136 2.16 -8.30 32.45
N ARG A 137 2.85 -9.45 32.49
CA ARG A 137 4.13 -9.66 31.79
C ARG A 137 3.93 -9.81 30.27
N ILE A 138 2.91 -10.56 29.85
CA ILE A 138 2.63 -10.83 28.43
C ILE A 138 2.01 -9.60 27.73
N ARG A 139 1.26 -8.77 28.44
CA ARG A 139 0.55 -7.61 27.87
C ARG A 139 1.47 -6.68 27.07
N ARG A 140 2.73 -6.50 27.47
CA ARG A 140 3.70 -5.69 26.71
C ARG A 140 3.88 -6.21 25.28
N TYR A 141 4.08 -7.51 25.12
CA TYR A 141 4.23 -8.13 23.81
C TYR A 141 2.94 -8.07 23.00
N ILE A 142 1.78 -8.27 23.64
CA ILE A 142 0.48 -8.21 22.97
C ILE A 142 0.16 -6.80 22.45
N VAL A 143 0.50 -5.74 23.21
CA VAL A 143 0.33 -4.35 22.75
C VAL A 143 1.21 -4.08 21.51
N VAL A 144 2.46 -4.57 21.51
CA VAL A 144 3.35 -4.43 20.35
C VAL A 144 2.79 -5.21 19.17
N ALA A 145 2.37 -6.46 19.35
CA ALA A 145 1.78 -7.29 18.31
C ALA A 145 0.52 -6.64 17.70
N HIS A 146 -0.41 -6.16 18.52
CA HIS A 146 -1.60 -5.42 18.07
C HIS A 146 -1.23 -4.18 17.25
N GLY A 147 -0.21 -3.46 17.69
CA GLY A 147 0.29 -2.26 17.04
C GLY A 147 0.98 -2.54 15.71
N VAL A 148 1.71 -3.66 15.58
CA VAL A 148 2.40 -4.08 14.35
C VAL A 148 1.38 -4.61 13.34
N LEU A 149 0.53 -5.55 13.74
CA LEU A 149 -0.52 -6.11 12.89
C LEU A 149 -1.45 -5.03 12.34
N GLY A 150 -1.89 -4.10 13.19
CA GLY A 150 -2.75 -2.99 12.77
C GLY A 150 -2.10 -2.03 11.77
N LYS A 151 -0.77 -1.86 11.81
CA LYS A 151 -0.04 -1.01 10.85
C LYS A 151 0.30 -1.74 9.55
N ALA A 152 0.48 -3.06 9.61
CA ALA A 152 0.68 -3.88 8.42
C ALA A 152 -0.61 -4.07 7.61
N MET A 153 -1.77 -4.00 8.28
CA MET A 153 -3.07 -4.32 7.68
C MET A 153 -3.41 -3.51 6.41
N PRO A 154 -3.25 -2.17 6.35
CA PRO A 154 -3.55 -1.42 5.13
C PRO A 154 -2.68 -1.81 3.92
N LEU A 155 -1.43 -2.22 4.16
CA LEU A 155 -0.53 -2.65 3.09
C LEU A 155 -1.00 -4.00 2.52
N ILE A 156 -1.29 -4.95 3.40
CA ILE A 156 -1.75 -6.28 3.02
C ILE A 156 -3.13 -6.19 2.36
N SER A 157 -4.01 -5.31 2.86
CA SER A 157 -5.33 -5.11 2.26
C SER A 157 -5.28 -4.41 0.91
N TRP A 158 -4.35 -3.46 0.71
CA TRP A 158 -4.08 -2.88 -0.60
C TRP A 158 -3.70 -3.95 -1.62
N VAL A 159 -2.76 -4.83 -1.27
CA VAL A 159 -2.35 -5.96 -2.12
C VAL A 159 -3.54 -6.87 -2.44
N GLN A 160 -4.38 -7.19 -1.45
CA GLN A 160 -5.56 -8.03 -1.67
C GLN A 160 -6.60 -7.37 -2.60
N MET A 161 -6.81 -6.05 -2.47
CA MET A 161 -7.70 -5.30 -3.37
C MET A 161 -7.16 -5.27 -4.80
N LEU A 162 -5.84 -5.13 -4.98
CA LEU A 162 -5.21 -5.24 -6.30
C LEU A 162 -5.40 -6.63 -6.91
N PHE A 163 -5.15 -7.69 -6.14
CA PHE A 163 -5.41 -9.06 -6.60
C PHE A 163 -6.89 -9.26 -6.96
N GLY A 164 -7.81 -8.64 -6.22
CA GLY A 164 -9.23 -8.64 -6.52
C GLY A 164 -9.54 -7.96 -7.85
N GLY A 165 -8.97 -6.77 -8.08
CA GLY A 165 -9.09 -6.05 -9.36
C GLY A 165 -8.56 -6.85 -10.53
N ILE A 166 -7.37 -7.44 -10.41
CA ILE A 166 -6.75 -8.30 -11.44
C ILE A 166 -7.64 -9.52 -11.73
N THR A 167 -8.17 -10.16 -10.68
CA THR A 167 -9.02 -11.35 -10.80
C THR A 167 -10.37 -11.03 -11.45
N ALA A 168 -11.03 -9.95 -11.03
CA ALA A 168 -12.34 -9.53 -11.56
C ALA A 168 -12.30 -9.25 -13.08
N MET A 169 -11.16 -8.72 -13.50
CA MET A 169 -10.85 -8.35 -14.86
C MET A 169 -10.33 -9.54 -15.70
N GLY A 170 -9.65 -10.50 -15.08
CA GLY A 170 -9.12 -11.68 -15.77
C GLY A 170 -7.83 -11.43 -16.56
N PHE A 171 -7.16 -10.30 -16.32
CA PHE A 171 -5.92 -9.93 -17.00
C PHE A 171 -4.72 -10.51 -16.24
N CYS A 172 -3.49 -10.32 -16.74
CA CYS A 172 -2.26 -10.66 -16.01
C CYS A 172 -1.96 -12.18 -15.91
N ARG A 173 -1.98 -12.89 -17.05
CA ARG A 173 -1.62 -14.30 -17.12
C ARG A 173 -0.58 -14.55 -18.21
N ASP A 174 0.05 -15.72 -18.11
CA ASP A 174 0.95 -16.29 -19.12
C ASP A 174 2.05 -15.31 -19.56
N ASP A 175 2.24 -15.12 -20.86
CA ASP A 175 3.35 -14.34 -21.43
C ASP A 175 3.32 -12.86 -21.06
N HIS A 176 2.18 -12.33 -20.63
CA HIS A 176 2.02 -10.92 -20.23
C HIS A 176 2.11 -10.69 -18.71
N LEU A 177 2.29 -11.75 -17.91
CA LEU A 177 2.36 -11.67 -16.45
C LEU A 177 3.47 -10.73 -15.97
N GLY A 178 4.67 -10.83 -16.55
CA GLY A 178 5.83 -10.03 -16.13
C GLY A 178 5.61 -8.52 -16.32
N GLN A 179 5.13 -8.13 -17.50
CA GLN A 179 4.78 -6.73 -17.81
C GLN A 179 3.69 -6.22 -16.89
N CYS A 180 2.63 -7.01 -16.68
CA CYS A 180 1.54 -6.64 -15.79
C CYS A 180 2.01 -6.45 -14.33
N LEU A 181 2.81 -7.38 -13.80
CA LEU A 181 3.37 -7.28 -12.45
C LEU A 181 4.22 -6.02 -12.30
N ALA A 182 5.09 -5.73 -13.27
CA ALA A 182 5.92 -4.52 -13.26
C ALA A 182 5.07 -3.24 -13.14
N HIS A 183 3.99 -3.13 -13.92
CA HIS A 183 3.11 -1.96 -13.90
C HIS A 183 2.37 -1.81 -12.57
N PHE A 184 1.77 -2.89 -12.03
CA PHE A 184 1.05 -2.81 -10.76
C PHE A 184 1.98 -2.58 -9.56
N ILE A 185 3.16 -3.19 -9.55
CA ILE A 185 4.16 -2.99 -8.49
C ILE A 185 4.67 -1.55 -8.53
N MET A 186 5.10 -1.05 -9.70
CA MET A 186 5.56 0.33 -9.83
C MET A 186 4.46 1.33 -9.47
N GLY A 187 3.25 1.17 -10.01
CA GLY A 187 2.12 2.05 -9.70
C GLY A 187 1.81 2.09 -8.19
N SER A 188 1.81 0.92 -7.53
CA SER A 188 1.63 0.82 -6.09
C SER A 188 2.75 1.48 -5.29
N ALA A 189 3.99 1.37 -5.75
CA ALA A 189 5.15 1.98 -5.11
C ALA A 189 5.05 3.51 -5.14
N PHE A 190 4.62 4.11 -6.26
CA PHE A 190 4.41 5.56 -6.35
C PHE A 190 3.28 6.05 -5.45
N ILE A 191 2.16 5.32 -5.37
CA ILE A 191 1.07 5.62 -4.42
C ILE A 191 1.59 5.60 -2.98
N ALA A 192 2.26 4.50 -2.61
CA ALA A 192 2.79 4.32 -1.27
C ALA A 192 3.81 5.42 -0.94
N TYR A 193 4.68 5.76 -1.87
CA TYR A 193 5.66 6.83 -1.71
C TYR A 193 4.99 8.20 -1.52
N GLY A 194 3.97 8.54 -2.32
CA GLY A 194 3.19 9.77 -2.16
C GLY A 194 2.51 9.86 -0.80
N ILE A 195 1.92 8.76 -0.31
CA ILE A 195 1.32 8.69 1.03
C ILE A 195 2.39 8.89 2.11
N LEU A 196 3.51 8.19 2.00
CA LEU A 196 4.61 8.29 2.96
C LEU A 196 5.20 9.69 3.01
N LEU A 197 5.40 10.34 1.86
CA LEU A 197 5.84 11.74 1.78
C LEU A 197 4.86 12.68 2.47
N THR A 198 3.56 12.52 2.24
CA THR A 198 2.52 13.32 2.90
C THR A 198 2.54 13.14 4.41
N ILE A 199 2.66 11.89 4.90
CA ILE A 199 2.77 11.60 6.34
C ILE A 199 4.06 12.23 6.91
N LEU A 200 5.17 12.14 6.18
CA LEU A 200 6.45 12.69 6.60
C LEU A 200 6.41 14.22 6.72
N LEU A 201 5.72 14.89 5.79
CA LEU A 201 5.50 16.33 5.81
C LEU A 201 4.60 16.77 6.97
N LEU A 202 3.49 16.07 7.19
CA LEU A 202 2.49 16.45 8.21
C LEU A 202 2.91 16.12 9.64
N VAL A 203 3.53 14.96 9.85
CA VAL A 203 3.79 14.40 11.21
C VAL A 203 5.26 14.01 11.39
N GLY A 204 5.97 13.72 10.29
CA GLY A 204 7.33 13.19 10.32
C GLY A 204 8.45 14.21 10.59
N GLN A 205 8.18 15.51 10.54
CA GLN A 205 9.16 16.58 10.81
C GLN A 205 9.90 16.38 12.16
N PHE A 206 9.16 16.01 13.22
CA PHE A 206 9.75 15.75 14.54
C PHE A 206 10.56 14.44 14.58
N TRP A 207 10.16 13.43 13.82
CA TRP A 207 10.87 12.17 13.70
C TRP A 207 12.19 12.34 12.92
N LEU A 208 12.16 13.08 11.80
CA LEU A 208 13.35 13.45 11.02
C LEU A 208 14.41 14.18 11.86
N ARG A 209 13.96 15.10 12.74
CA ARG A 209 14.88 15.78 13.66
C ARG A 209 15.54 14.83 14.64
N ARG A 210 14.82 13.80 15.12
CA ARG A 210 15.37 12.79 16.03
C ARG A 210 16.33 11.82 15.35
N THR A 211 16.13 11.50 14.07
CA THR A 211 17.03 10.59 13.33
C THR A 211 18.32 11.27 12.88
N GLY A 212 18.35 12.61 12.83
CA GLY A 212 19.52 13.34 12.35
C GLY A 212 19.82 13.05 10.88
N ARG A 213 18.80 12.76 10.08
CA ARG A 213 18.89 12.52 8.62
C ARG A 213 17.93 13.45 7.89
N SER A 214 18.29 13.86 6.68
CA SER A 214 17.41 14.66 5.82
C SER A 214 16.39 13.75 5.15
N GLN A 215 15.27 14.32 4.70
CA GLN A 215 14.29 13.59 3.91
C GLN A 215 14.91 12.97 2.65
N GLU A 216 15.74 13.75 1.95
CA GLU A 216 16.45 13.32 0.75
C GLU A 216 17.39 12.13 0.99
N PHE A 217 17.88 11.92 2.22
CA PHE A 217 18.65 10.72 2.56
C PHE A 217 17.80 9.45 2.44
N PHE A 218 16.56 9.49 2.95
CA PHE A 218 15.65 8.36 2.87
C PHE A 218 15.14 8.15 1.45
N ASP A 219 14.83 9.24 0.73
CA ASP A 219 14.40 9.17 -0.67
C ASP A 219 15.53 8.57 -1.53
N SER A 220 16.77 9.01 -1.31
CA SER A 220 17.96 8.47 -1.99
C SER A 220 18.25 7.01 -1.62
N LEU A 221 17.99 6.60 -0.37
CA LEU A 221 18.12 5.21 0.06
C LEU A 221 17.12 4.31 -0.68
N ILE A 222 15.87 4.75 -0.81
CA ILE A 222 14.83 4.01 -1.54
C ILE A 222 15.21 3.91 -3.02
N ILE A 223 15.62 5.03 -3.63
CA ILE A 223 16.08 5.07 -5.04
C ILE A 223 17.28 4.12 -5.23
N ALA A 224 18.25 4.12 -4.32
CA ALA A 224 19.41 3.24 -4.38
C ALA A 224 19.03 1.76 -4.25
N ALA A 225 18.18 1.43 -3.27
CA ALA A 225 17.74 0.06 -3.02
C ALA A 225 16.91 -0.48 -4.19
N TRP A 226 15.97 0.32 -4.70
CA TRP A 226 15.16 -0.04 -5.85
C TRP A 226 16.01 -0.19 -7.10
N GLY A 227 16.91 0.75 -7.38
CA GLY A 227 17.83 0.66 -8.52
C GLY A 227 18.69 -0.60 -8.46
N CYS A 228 19.21 -0.94 -7.29
CA CYS A 228 19.97 -2.17 -7.06
C CYS A 228 19.14 -3.41 -7.40
N VAL A 229 17.94 -3.55 -6.81
CA VAL A 229 17.05 -4.68 -7.09
C VAL A 229 16.74 -4.75 -8.59
N ASN A 230 16.30 -3.64 -9.20
CA ASN A 230 15.95 -3.58 -10.61
C ASN A 230 17.11 -3.97 -11.53
N THR A 231 18.34 -3.60 -11.18
CA THR A 231 19.56 -3.96 -11.93
C THR A 231 19.75 -5.47 -12.02
N PHE A 232 19.39 -6.21 -10.97
CA PHE A 232 19.65 -7.65 -10.88
C PHE A 232 18.42 -8.53 -11.15
N THR A 233 17.20 -7.97 -11.10
CA THR A 233 15.97 -8.75 -11.25
C THR A 233 15.27 -8.62 -12.59
N GLU A 234 15.61 -7.59 -13.38
CA GLU A 234 14.91 -7.33 -14.64
C GLU A 234 15.23 -8.38 -15.71
N HIS A 235 16.52 -8.68 -15.89
CA HIS A 235 16.92 -9.73 -16.82
C HIS A 235 16.70 -11.11 -16.19
N ARG A 236 16.02 -11.99 -16.94
CA ARG A 236 15.89 -13.40 -16.57
C ARG A 236 17.19 -14.11 -16.89
N TRP A 237 18.01 -14.29 -15.87
CA TRP A 237 19.28 -15.01 -15.97
C TRP A 237 19.09 -16.37 -16.65
N GLY A 238 19.70 -16.53 -17.83
CA GLY A 238 19.61 -17.75 -18.64
C GLY A 238 18.76 -17.62 -19.92
N SER A 239 18.12 -16.48 -20.17
CA SER A 239 17.52 -16.14 -21.47
C SER A 239 18.36 -15.14 -22.24
N ASP A 240 18.07 -14.96 -23.53
CA ASP A 240 18.70 -13.92 -24.35
C ASP A 240 18.30 -12.52 -23.88
N TRP A 241 19.19 -11.55 -24.11
CA TRP A 241 18.94 -10.15 -23.75
C TRP A 241 17.97 -9.50 -24.74
N GLY A 242 16.81 -9.08 -24.23
CA GLY A 242 15.87 -8.27 -24.99
C GLY A 242 16.22 -6.78 -25.00
N HIS A 243 15.62 -6.03 -25.92
CA HIS A 243 15.73 -4.56 -25.95
C HIS A 243 15.22 -3.91 -24.65
N ASN A 244 14.10 -4.42 -24.11
CA ASN A 244 13.50 -3.94 -22.88
C ASN A 244 14.42 -4.20 -21.67
N ASP A 245 15.03 -5.38 -21.59
CA ASP A 245 15.96 -5.75 -20.52
C ASP A 245 17.12 -4.76 -20.41
N LEU A 246 17.70 -4.37 -21.55
CA LEU A 246 18.80 -3.40 -21.59
C LEU A 246 18.35 -2.01 -21.11
N GLN A 247 17.19 -1.53 -21.56
CA GLN A 247 16.66 -0.23 -21.16
C GLN A 247 16.37 -0.16 -19.66
N HIS A 248 15.63 -1.14 -19.14
CA HIS A 248 15.23 -1.19 -17.75
C HIS A 248 16.42 -1.46 -16.81
N THR A 249 17.35 -2.35 -17.18
CA THR A 249 18.58 -2.61 -16.40
C THR A 249 19.46 -1.36 -16.33
N THR A 250 19.65 -0.68 -17.47
CA THR A 250 20.44 0.57 -17.51
C THR A 250 19.82 1.65 -16.63
N MET A 251 18.49 1.81 -16.67
CA MET A 251 17.79 2.73 -15.78
C MET A 251 17.95 2.35 -14.30
N GLY A 252 17.93 1.05 -13.98
CA GLY A 252 18.23 0.53 -12.65
C GLY A 252 19.61 0.93 -12.14
N ILE A 253 20.64 0.80 -12.99
CA ILE A 253 22.03 1.21 -12.67
C ILE A 253 22.10 2.72 -12.40
N VAL A 254 21.45 3.53 -13.25
CA VAL A 254 21.40 5.00 -13.06
C VAL A 254 20.75 5.34 -11.72
N TRP A 255 19.62 4.72 -11.39
CA TRP A 255 18.94 4.90 -10.10
C TRP A 255 19.83 4.49 -8.94
N TRP A 256 20.50 3.35 -9.04
CA TRP A 256 21.37 2.86 -7.98
C TRP A 256 22.51 3.84 -7.68
N CYS A 257 23.27 4.22 -8.71
CA CYS A 257 24.38 5.16 -8.60
C CYS A 257 23.93 6.54 -8.13
N ALA A 258 22.83 7.06 -8.67
CA ALA A 258 22.30 8.36 -8.27
C ALA A 258 21.78 8.34 -6.81
N GLY A 259 21.14 7.27 -6.38
CA GLY A 259 20.72 7.10 -4.98
C GLY A 259 21.91 7.06 -4.02
N LEU A 260 22.98 6.34 -4.36
CA LEU A 260 24.22 6.35 -3.57
C LEU A 260 24.83 7.77 -3.47
N LEU A 261 24.86 8.51 -4.59
CA LEU A 261 25.32 9.90 -4.63
C LEU A 261 24.43 10.81 -3.77
N GLY A 262 23.11 10.67 -3.86
CA GLY A 262 22.15 11.44 -3.07
C GLY A 262 22.29 11.18 -1.56
N MET A 263 22.52 9.93 -1.15
CA MET A 263 22.83 9.61 0.25
C MET A 263 24.14 10.25 0.72
N TRP A 264 25.17 10.24 -0.13
CA TRP A 264 26.45 10.87 0.16
C TRP A 264 26.35 12.40 0.27
N LEU A 265 25.56 13.05 -0.58
CA LEU A 265 25.31 14.50 -0.54
C LEU A 265 24.36 14.93 0.58
N SER A 266 23.59 14.00 1.14
CA SER A 266 22.63 14.26 2.23
C SER A 266 23.29 14.53 3.60
N ARG A 267 24.62 14.53 3.66
CA ARG A 267 25.39 14.82 4.88
C ARG A 267 26.40 15.94 4.64
N SER A 268 26.46 16.89 5.56
CA SER A 268 27.50 17.91 5.61
C SER A 268 28.82 17.31 6.12
N ARG A 269 29.94 18.01 5.89
CA ARG A 269 31.27 17.67 6.42
C ARG A 269 31.27 17.50 7.94
N ASN A 270 30.39 18.24 8.64
CA ASN A 270 30.23 18.18 10.09
C ASN A 270 29.17 17.15 10.55
N GLY A 271 28.74 16.25 9.66
CA GLY A 271 27.72 15.22 9.94
C GLY A 271 26.28 15.74 10.04
N ARG A 272 26.04 17.04 9.82
CA ARG A 272 24.69 17.62 9.85
C ARG A 272 23.86 17.16 8.64
N PRO A 273 22.54 16.94 8.79
CA PRO A 273 21.66 16.64 7.66
C PRO A 273 21.68 17.78 6.64
N ARG A 274 21.79 17.44 5.35
CA ARG A 274 21.70 18.38 4.24
C ARG A 274 20.63 17.93 3.25
N ARG A 275 19.85 18.88 2.73
CA ARG A 275 18.99 18.63 1.57
C ARG A 275 19.82 18.67 0.30
N ASN A 276 19.40 17.93 -0.71
CA ASN A 276 20.04 17.92 -2.02
C ASN A 276 18.97 17.65 -3.09
N LEU A 277 19.34 17.87 -4.35
CA LEU A 277 18.41 17.80 -5.48
C LEU A 277 18.41 16.44 -6.18
N ILE A 278 19.28 15.50 -5.79
CA ILE A 278 19.50 14.26 -6.55
C ILE A 278 18.21 13.44 -6.66
N PRO A 279 17.44 13.16 -5.59
CA PRO A 279 16.17 12.44 -5.73
C PRO A 279 15.21 13.11 -6.70
N ALA A 280 15.05 14.44 -6.58
CA ALA A 280 14.15 15.20 -7.44
C ALA A 280 14.58 15.18 -8.92
N THR A 281 15.88 15.27 -9.19
CA THR A 281 16.44 15.18 -10.54
C THR A 281 16.25 13.78 -11.13
N VAL A 282 16.48 12.71 -10.36
CA VAL A 282 16.26 11.33 -10.81
C VAL A 282 14.81 11.10 -11.20
N ILE A 283 13.87 11.56 -10.37
CA ILE A 283 12.43 11.45 -10.66
C ILE A 283 12.04 12.27 -11.89
N LEU A 284 12.57 13.49 -12.05
CA LEU A 284 12.31 14.32 -13.22
C LEU A 284 12.80 13.67 -14.51
N LEU A 285 14.05 13.19 -14.52
CA LEU A 285 14.64 12.54 -15.69
C LEU A 285 13.95 11.20 -16.01
N THR A 286 13.50 10.49 -14.98
CA THR A 286 12.67 9.28 -15.17
C THR A 286 11.34 9.63 -15.83
N GLY A 287 10.67 10.69 -15.37
CA GLY A 287 9.45 11.19 -16.01
C GLY A 287 9.66 11.54 -17.48
N TYR A 288 10.78 12.19 -17.81
CA TYR A 288 11.14 12.49 -19.18
C TYR A 288 11.33 11.23 -20.03
N ALA A 289 12.19 10.29 -19.58
CA ALA A 289 12.47 9.05 -20.30
C ALA A 289 11.19 8.23 -20.57
N MET A 290 10.32 8.16 -19.56
CA MET A 290 9.06 7.44 -19.63
C MET A 290 8.03 8.12 -20.53
N SER A 291 8.02 9.46 -20.58
CA SER A 291 7.11 10.20 -21.47
C SER A 291 7.40 9.95 -22.96
N ALA A 292 8.64 9.56 -23.27
CA ALA A 292 9.11 9.22 -24.61
C ALA A 292 9.10 7.70 -24.88
N HIS A 293 8.62 6.87 -23.95
CA HIS A 293 8.68 5.42 -24.07
C HIS A 293 7.52 4.89 -24.93
N PRO A 294 7.77 4.35 -26.14
CA PRO A 294 6.70 3.81 -26.97
C PRO A 294 6.14 2.51 -26.37
N GLN A 295 4.82 2.34 -26.44
CA GLN A 295 4.13 1.10 -26.09
C GLN A 295 3.45 0.49 -27.32
N PHE A 296 3.14 -0.80 -27.27
CA PHE A 296 2.46 -1.51 -28.36
C PHE A 296 1.07 -0.93 -28.67
N LEU A 297 0.37 -0.47 -27.64
CA LEU A 297 -0.95 0.13 -27.74
C LEU A 297 -0.82 1.64 -27.61
N GLN A 298 -1.42 2.39 -28.54
CA GLN A 298 -1.40 3.85 -28.51
C GLN A 298 -1.97 4.42 -27.21
N ILE A 299 -3.03 3.82 -26.67
CA ILE A 299 -3.60 4.22 -25.38
C ILE A 299 -2.59 4.05 -24.23
N SER A 300 -1.82 2.96 -24.23
CA SER A 300 -0.76 2.73 -23.23
C SER A 300 0.35 3.77 -23.35
N THR A 301 0.75 4.13 -24.57
CA THR A 301 1.73 5.21 -24.81
C THR A 301 1.23 6.55 -24.27
N MET A 302 -0.05 6.88 -24.47
CA MET A 302 -0.65 8.13 -23.95
C MET A 302 -0.68 8.14 -22.43
N ILE A 303 -1.04 7.01 -21.80
CA ILE A 303 -1.01 6.87 -20.33
C ILE A 303 0.43 7.03 -19.81
N HIS A 304 1.43 6.40 -20.45
CA HIS A 304 2.84 6.54 -20.11
C HIS A 304 3.34 7.98 -20.27
N ALA A 305 2.87 8.70 -21.29
CA ALA A 305 3.18 10.12 -21.48
C ALA A 305 2.65 11.00 -20.33
N ILE A 306 1.38 10.81 -19.96
CA ILE A 306 0.76 11.55 -18.84
C ILE A 306 1.48 11.23 -17.52
N PHE A 307 1.77 9.95 -17.29
CA PHE A 307 2.54 9.48 -16.13
C PHE A 307 3.96 10.10 -16.12
N GLY A 308 4.60 10.24 -17.29
CA GLY A 308 5.89 10.89 -17.45
C GLY A 308 5.85 12.38 -17.10
N TYR A 309 4.89 13.13 -17.65
CA TYR A 309 4.73 14.56 -17.38
C TYR A 309 4.45 14.87 -15.92
N THR A 310 3.68 14.01 -15.25
CA THR A 310 3.39 14.19 -13.82
C THR A 310 4.61 13.92 -12.94
N LEU A 311 5.43 12.90 -13.24
CA LEU A 311 6.72 12.72 -12.56
C LEU A 311 7.68 13.90 -12.81
N MET A 312 7.72 14.42 -14.04
CA MET A 312 8.50 15.62 -14.36
C MET A 312 8.04 16.82 -13.51
N ALA A 313 6.72 17.04 -13.40
CA ALA A 313 6.15 18.10 -12.58
C ALA A 313 6.45 17.90 -11.08
N ALA A 314 6.38 16.66 -10.57
CA ALA A 314 6.74 16.35 -9.19
C ALA A 314 8.21 16.64 -8.90
N GLY A 315 9.12 16.23 -9.78
CA GLY A 315 10.55 16.53 -9.67
C GLY A 315 10.84 18.03 -9.76
N ALA A 316 10.21 18.73 -10.71
CA ALA A 316 10.40 20.17 -10.91
C ALA A 316 9.89 20.98 -9.70
N THR A 317 8.69 20.68 -9.21
CA THR A 317 8.14 21.34 -8.01
C THR A 317 9.03 21.07 -6.79
N ARG A 318 9.59 19.86 -6.64
CA ARG A 318 10.53 19.56 -5.56
C ARG A 318 11.84 20.34 -5.67
N ILE A 319 12.38 20.50 -6.88
CA ILE A 319 13.57 21.35 -7.11
C ILE A 319 13.26 22.81 -6.77
N ILE A 320 12.09 23.31 -7.16
CA ILE A 320 11.67 24.69 -6.85
C ILE A 320 11.52 24.88 -5.34
N GLU A 321 10.91 23.90 -4.66
CA GLU A 321 10.73 23.88 -3.21
C GLU A 321 12.07 23.99 -2.48
N ILE A 322 13.05 23.15 -2.85
CA ILE A 322 14.36 23.09 -2.18
C ILE A 322 15.19 24.35 -2.48
N SER A 323 15.30 24.72 -3.75
CA SER A 323 16.24 25.76 -4.21
C SER A 323 15.74 27.17 -3.94
N PHE A 324 14.44 27.45 -4.17
CA PHE A 324 13.92 28.81 -4.17
C PHE A 324 13.04 29.12 -2.96
N VAL A 325 12.13 28.20 -2.59
CA VAL A 325 11.17 28.44 -1.51
C VAL A 325 11.82 28.27 -0.15
N LEU A 326 12.41 27.10 0.12
CA LEU A 326 12.99 26.78 1.42
C LEU A 326 14.47 27.13 1.54
N LYS A 327 15.19 27.20 0.42
CA LYS A 327 16.63 27.44 0.37
C LYS A 327 17.38 26.47 1.31
N ASP A 328 17.22 25.18 1.03
CA ASP A 328 17.74 24.04 1.81
C ASP A 328 17.19 23.86 3.23
N ARG A 329 16.27 24.72 3.71
CA ARG A 329 15.60 24.54 5.01
C ARG A 329 14.56 23.42 4.98
N SER A 330 14.21 22.90 6.15
CA SER A 330 13.17 21.88 6.32
C SER A 330 11.75 22.46 6.34
N THR A 331 11.61 23.70 6.81
CA THR A 331 10.36 24.49 6.83
C THR A 331 10.72 25.97 7.03
N LEU A 332 9.81 26.87 6.64
CA LEU A 332 9.91 28.32 6.88
C LEU A 332 9.38 28.73 8.27
N SER A 333 8.63 27.86 8.95
CA SER A 333 8.08 28.15 10.28
C SER A 333 9.21 28.25 11.32
N MET A 334 9.20 29.29 12.14
CA MET A 334 10.20 29.52 13.20
C MET A 334 10.24 28.39 14.23
N ASN A 335 9.08 27.79 14.53
CA ASN A 335 8.96 26.64 15.43
C ASN A 335 9.15 25.31 14.68
N GLY A 336 9.14 25.38 13.35
CA GLY A 336 9.23 24.28 12.42
C GLY A 336 8.07 23.27 12.54
N SER A 337 6.92 23.69 13.06
CA SER A 337 5.72 22.86 13.19
C SER A 337 4.86 22.88 11.94
N GLU A 338 4.91 23.97 11.17
CA GLU A 338 4.01 24.19 10.03
C GLU A 338 4.76 24.02 8.70
N PRO A 339 4.32 23.10 7.83
CA PRO A 339 4.84 23.03 6.47
C PRO A 339 4.30 24.19 5.63
N ASN A 340 5.13 24.71 4.73
CA ASN A 340 4.71 25.73 3.77
C ASN A 340 3.74 25.12 2.72
N SER A 341 2.77 25.90 2.26
CA SER A 341 1.78 25.47 1.25
C SER A 341 2.42 24.84 -0.01
N PHE A 342 3.60 25.29 -0.41
CA PHE A 342 4.34 24.76 -1.55
C PHE A 342 4.92 23.35 -1.32
N GLN A 343 5.19 22.97 -0.07
CA GLN A 343 5.72 21.64 0.27
C GLN A 343 4.70 20.52 0.04
N TYR A 344 3.42 20.88 -0.09
CA TYR A 344 2.35 19.95 -0.44
C TYR A 344 2.32 19.62 -1.94
N LEU A 345 2.90 20.45 -2.81
CA LEU A 345 2.82 20.23 -4.25
C LEU A 345 3.55 18.95 -4.69
N PRO A 346 4.81 18.67 -4.29
CA PRO A 346 5.48 17.44 -4.70
C PRO A 346 4.71 16.15 -4.38
N PRO A 347 4.24 15.90 -3.14
CA PRO A 347 3.51 14.67 -2.83
C PRO A 347 2.13 14.63 -3.48
N PHE A 348 1.39 15.74 -3.59
CA PHE A 348 0.06 15.71 -4.20
C PHE A 348 0.12 15.55 -5.72
N VAL A 349 1.12 16.15 -6.38
CA VAL A 349 1.37 15.91 -7.80
C VAL A 349 1.74 14.44 -8.01
N SER A 350 2.62 13.87 -7.18
CA SER A 350 2.95 12.44 -7.21
C SER A 350 1.77 11.50 -6.90
N LEU A 351 0.80 11.93 -6.10
CA LEU A 351 -0.41 11.14 -5.78
C LEU A 351 -1.49 11.23 -6.87
N HIS A 352 -1.61 12.40 -7.53
CA HIS A 352 -2.57 12.59 -8.63
C HIS A 352 -2.31 11.64 -9.80
N VAL A 353 -1.04 11.22 -9.95
CA VAL A 353 -0.54 10.23 -10.90
C VAL A 353 -1.30 8.90 -10.84
N SER A 354 -1.87 8.55 -9.69
CA SER A 354 -2.43 7.22 -9.44
C SER A 354 -3.96 7.16 -9.45
N GLY A 355 -4.61 8.32 -9.50
CA GLY A 355 -6.08 8.44 -9.56
C GLY A 355 -6.65 8.40 -10.97
N GLN A 356 -5.80 8.46 -12.00
CA GLN A 356 -6.23 8.47 -13.40
C GLN A 356 -6.43 7.02 -13.88
N ARG A 357 -7.59 6.46 -13.52
CA ARG A 357 -8.22 5.41 -14.33
C ARG A 357 -9.02 6.12 -15.40
N ASP A 358 -8.66 5.91 -16.65
CA ASP A 358 -9.43 6.41 -17.77
C ASP A 358 -10.82 5.76 -17.81
N HIS A 359 -11.79 6.58 -18.22
CA HIS A 359 -13.10 6.17 -18.70
C HIS A 359 -13.00 5.48 -20.05
#